data_AF-A0A8E0S473-F1
#
_entry.id   AF-A0A8E0S473-F1
#
_cell.length_a   1.000
_cell.length_b   1.000
_cell.length_c   1.000
_cell.angle_alpha   90.00
_cell.angle_beta   90.00
_cell.angle_gamma   90.00
#
_symmetry.space_group_name_H-M   'P 1'
#
loop_
_entity.id
_entity.type
_entity.pdbx_description
1 polymer ?
#
loop_
_entity_poly.entity_id
_entity_poly.type
_entity_poly.pdbx_seq_one_letter_code
_entity_poly.pdbx_strand_id
1 'polypeptide(L)'
;MFVNVSAERSLREGYDPEGGINSSQSTVNSTRSSRQSNLSTVPTVHIPYRNSKLTWLLSDSLGGNARTTMIATMSPCYEQYNETLNTLRYAQQAKLIVNQPRINEDSSAIYIRQLLEEIAVLKKQLYQTEQSRYLPVC
;
A
#
# COMPACT_ATOMS: atom_id res chain seq x y z
N MET A 1 5.98 -2.46 -9.07
CA MET A 1 4.59 -2.60 -9.53
C MET A 1 4.41 -1.78 -10.78
N PHE A 2 4.04 -2.40 -11.90
CA PHE A 2 3.88 -1.71 -13.18
C PHE A 2 2.48 -1.12 -13.26
N VAL A 3 2.33 0.17 -12.96
CA VAL A 3 1.08 0.88 -13.29
C VAL A 3 1.26 1.37 -14.73
N ASN A 4 0.74 0.60 -15.68
CA ASN A 4 0.59 1.08 -17.05
C ASN A 4 -0.56 2.09 -17.05
N VAL A 5 -0.25 3.38 -17.01
CA VAL A 5 -1.20 4.43 -17.40
C VAL A 5 -1.21 4.45 -18.93
N SER A 6 -1.66 3.34 -19.52
CA SER A 6 -1.96 3.28 -20.94
C SER A 6 -3.25 4.06 -21.12
N ALA A 7 -3.17 5.19 -21.82
CA ALA A 7 -4.34 5.83 -22.40
C ALA A 7 -5.09 4.78 -23.24
N GLU A 8 -6.20 4.26 -22.71
CA GLU A 8 -7.13 3.43 -23.49
C GLU A 8 -7.87 4.35 -24.46
N ARG A 9 -7.40 4.39 -25.72
CA ARG A 9 -8.23 4.84 -26.84
C ARG A 9 -9.07 3.63 -27.28
N SER A 10 -10.27 3.49 -26.72
CA SER A 10 -11.29 2.60 -27.27
C SER A 10 -11.80 3.19 -28.59
N LEU A 11 -11.73 2.42 -29.66
CA LEU A 11 -12.23 2.77 -30.99
C LEU A 11 -13.76 2.82 -30.97
N ARG A 12 -14.31 3.98 -31.39
CA ARG A 12 -15.63 4.22 -32.03
C ARG A 12 -16.77 3.25 -31.72
N GLU A 13 -17.79 3.76 -31.03
CA GLU A 13 -19.19 3.51 -31.37
C GLU A 13 -19.99 4.80 -31.05
N GLY A 14 -20.81 5.25 -32.00
CA GLY A 14 -21.56 6.49 -31.90
C GLY A 14 -22.73 6.38 -30.93
N TYR A 15 -22.97 7.45 -30.15
CA TYR A 15 -24.20 7.62 -29.38
C TYR A 15 -24.54 9.12 -29.36
N ASP A 16 -25.75 9.43 -29.83
CA ASP A 16 -26.29 10.77 -30.05
C ASP A 16 -26.43 11.57 -28.74
N PRO A 17 -26.26 12.91 -28.76
CA PRO A 17 -26.69 13.77 -27.67
C PRO A 17 -28.09 14.31 -27.98
N GLU A 18 -29.06 14.19 -27.07
CA GLU A 18 -30.20 15.10 -26.88
C GLU A 18 -31.10 14.56 -25.76
N GLY A 19 -31.56 15.42 -24.85
CA GLY A 19 -32.72 15.12 -24.01
C GLY A 19 -32.48 14.88 -22.51
N GLY A 20 -32.17 15.95 -21.78
CA GLY A 20 -33.20 16.44 -20.86
C GLY A 20 -32.96 16.35 -19.34
N ILE A 21 -32.92 17.55 -18.75
CA ILE A 21 -33.75 18.02 -17.62
C ILE A 21 -33.48 17.43 -16.23
N ASN A 22 -32.72 18.23 -15.46
CA ASN A 22 -33.02 18.67 -14.08
C ASN A 22 -33.92 17.76 -13.21
N SER A 23 -33.31 17.14 -12.19
CA SER A 23 -34.01 16.75 -10.95
C SER A 23 -33.26 17.25 -9.72
N SER A 24 -33.04 18.57 -9.69
CA SER A 24 -32.91 19.25 -8.39
C SER A 24 -34.25 19.14 -7.66
N GLN A 25 -34.19 18.98 -6.34
CA GLN A 25 -35.30 18.84 -5.36
C GLN A 25 -35.65 17.35 -5.14
N SER A 26 -35.53 16.72 -3.97
CA SER A 26 -35.26 17.16 -2.61
C SER A 26 -35.25 15.90 -1.72
N THR A 27 -34.13 15.55 -1.09
CA THR A 27 -34.15 14.71 0.14
C THR A 27 -33.16 15.28 1.14
N VAL A 28 -33.66 16.31 1.82
CA VAL A 28 -33.50 16.59 3.25
C VAL A 28 -32.44 15.77 4.03
N ASN A 29 -31.47 16.51 4.57
CA ASN A 29 -30.96 16.42 5.94
C ASN A 29 -30.93 15.05 6.62
N SER A 30 -29.72 14.50 6.81
CA SER A 30 -29.43 13.60 7.94
C SER A 30 -28.01 13.84 8.46
N THR A 31 -27.98 14.66 9.52
CA THR A 31 -27.16 14.48 10.73
C THR A 31 -25.64 14.44 10.61
N ARG A 32 -25.04 15.64 10.60
CA ARG A 32 -23.69 15.87 11.14
C ARG A 32 -23.75 15.78 12.66
N SER A 33 -23.48 14.60 13.21
CA SER A 33 -23.22 14.40 14.63
C SER A 33 -21.91 13.65 14.84
N SER A 34 -21.11 14.19 15.76
CA SER A 34 -19.89 13.65 16.39
C SER A 34 -18.62 13.75 15.54
N ARG A 35 -17.48 14.21 16.05
CA ARG A 35 -17.07 14.57 17.41
C ARG A 35 -15.77 15.36 17.29
N GLN A 36 -15.64 16.48 17.99
CA GLN A 36 -14.34 17.11 18.26
C GLN A 36 -13.51 16.14 19.12
N SER A 37 -12.36 15.70 18.63
CA SER A 37 -11.26 15.26 19.47
C SER A 37 -10.11 16.25 19.30
N ASN A 38 -9.99 17.15 20.27
CA ASN A 38 -8.77 17.90 20.55
C ASN A 38 -7.71 16.90 21.00
N LEU A 39 -6.90 16.42 20.07
CA LEU A 39 -5.62 15.78 20.32
C LEU A 39 -4.66 16.39 19.32
N SER A 40 -3.47 16.78 19.78
CA SER A 40 -2.41 17.39 18.98
C SER A 40 -1.85 16.42 17.94
N THR A 41 -2.68 16.05 16.97
CA THR A 41 -2.36 15.16 15.87
C THR A 41 -2.09 16.03 14.67
N VAL A 42 -0.89 15.89 14.10
CA VAL A 42 -0.60 16.34 12.74
C VAL A 42 -1.80 15.97 11.87
N PRO A 43 -2.40 16.88 11.09
CA PRO A 43 -3.56 16.58 10.30
C PRO A 43 -3.21 15.43 9.35
N THR A 44 -3.71 14.24 9.67
CA THR A 44 -3.57 13.08 8.80
C THR A 44 -4.47 13.35 7.62
N VAL A 45 -3.91 13.85 6.54
CA VAL A 45 -4.61 14.05 5.28
C VAL A 45 -5.19 12.70 4.88
N HIS A 46 -6.51 12.58 4.93
CA HIS A 46 -7.19 11.33 4.58
C HIS A 46 -7.11 11.14 3.07
N ILE A 47 -6.25 10.22 2.63
CA ILE A 47 -6.11 9.85 1.23
C ILE A 47 -7.12 8.74 0.93
N PRO A 48 -8.10 8.96 0.01
CA PRO A 48 -9.23 8.04 -0.17
C PRO A 48 -8.86 6.84 -1.06
N TYR A 49 -7.95 5.97 -0.60
CA TYR A 49 -7.59 4.74 -1.33
C TYR A 49 -8.76 3.78 -1.54
N ARG A 50 -9.84 3.94 -0.75
CA ARG A 50 -11.05 3.10 -0.81
C ARG A 50 -11.99 3.42 -1.97
N ASN A 51 -11.77 4.51 -2.70
CA ASN A 51 -12.62 4.90 -3.82
C ASN A 51 -12.55 3.91 -5.00
N SER A 52 -11.45 3.14 -5.12
CA SER A 52 -11.34 2.08 -6.12
C SER A 52 -10.64 0.85 -5.54
N LYS A 53 -10.96 -0.33 -6.07
CA LYS A 53 -10.26 -1.58 -5.69
C LYS A 53 -8.77 -1.52 -6.03
N LEU A 54 -8.41 -0.87 -7.14
CA LEU A 54 -7.02 -0.73 -7.59
C LEU A 54 -6.21 0.12 -6.61
N THR A 55 -6.71 1.29 -6.23
CA THR A 55 -6.04 2.17 -5.25
C THR A 55 -6.01 1.54 -3.85
N TRP A 56 -6.97 0.67 -3.55
CA TRP A 56 -6.96 -0.06 -2.29
C TRP A 56 -5.87 -1.13 -2.26
N LEU A 57 -5.72 -1.93 -3.32
CA LEU A 57 -4.63 -2.89 -3.44
C LEU A 57 -3.25 -2.20 -3.49
N LEU A 58 -3.21 -0.99 -4.06
CA LEU A 58 -2.01 -0.16 -4.17
C LEU A 58 -1.72 0.71 -2.95
N SER A 59 -2.51 0.63 -1.87
CA SER A 59 -2.35 1.54 -0.73
C SER A 59 -0.94 1.47 -0.14
N ASP A 60 -0.36 0.27 -0.06
CA ASP A 60 1.01 0.07 0.43
C ASP A 60 2.07 0.64 -0.53
N SER A 61 1.77 0.66 -1.82
CA SER A 61 2.66 1.21 -2.84
C SER A 61 2.63 2.74 -2.92
N LEU A 62 1.58 3.39 -2.41
CA LEU A 62 1.35 4.83 -2.52
C LEU A 62 1.45 5.52 -1.15
N GLY A 63 2.53 5.30 -0.41
CA GLY A 63 2.78 5.90 0.91
C GLY A 63 2.91 4.91 2.07
N GLY A 64 2.96 3.61 1.78
CA GLY A 64 3.10 2.56 2.79
C GLY A 64 4.44 1.83 2.73
N ASN A 65 4.39 0.53 3.02
CA ASN A 65 5.56 -0.34 3.12
C ASN A 65 5.88 -1.02 1.77
N ALA A 66 6.35 -0.24 0.81
CA ALA A 66 6.79 -0.78 -0.48
C ALA A 66 7.85 0.09 -1.15
N ARG A 67 8.73 -0.54 -1.95
CA ARG A 67 9.60 0.16 -2.89
C ARG A 67 8.85 0.33 -4.21
N THR A 68 8.42 1.55 -4.51
CA THR A 68 7.59 1.83 -5.68
C THR A 68 8.37 2.55 -6.75
N THR A 69 8.27 2.06 -7.98
CA THR A 69 8.77 2.72 -9.19
C THR A 69 7.62 2.83 -10.16
N MET A 70 7.37 4.03 -10.68
CA MET A 70 6.39 4.29 -11.71
C MET A 70 7.10 4.44 -13.07
N ILE A 71 6.56 3.81 -14.11
CA ILE A 71 7.02 3.99 -15.49
C ILE A 71 5.91 4.71 -16.24
N ALA A 72 6.22 5.91 -16.75
CA ALA A 72 5.31 6.67 -17.60
C ALA A 72 5.59 6.32 -19.06
N THR A 73 4.60 5.73 -19.75
CA THR A 73 4.67 5.42 -21.17
C THR A 73 4.00 6.53 -21.97
N MET A 74 4.66 6.99 -23.03
CA MET A 74 4.26 8.20 -23.76
C MET A 74 4.48 8.02 -25.25
N SER A 75 3.61 8.64 -26.05
CA SER A 75 3.75 8.68 -27.50
C SER A 75 4.29 10.04 -27.94
N PRO A 76 5.28 10.10 -28.86
CA PRO A 76 5.81 11.36 -29.37
C PRO A 76 4.89 12.05 -30.40
N CYS A 77 3.67 11.53 -30.65
CA CYS A 77 2.73 12.11 -31.61
C CYS A 77 2.14 13.43 -31.10
N TYR A 78 2.08 14.44 -31.98
CA TYR A 78 1.50 15.75 -31.67
C TYR A 78 0.02 15.68 -31.27
N GLU A 79 -0.76 14.80 -31.92
CA GLU A 79 -2.18 14.61 -31.58
C GLU A 79 -2.39 14.18 -30.12
N GLN A 80 -1.40 13.51 -29.53
CA GLN A 80 -1.43 13.00 -28.16
C GLN A 80 -0.72 13.93 -27.16
N TYR A 81 -0.40 15.18 -27.55
CA TYR A 81 0.34 16.12 -26.71
C TYR A 81 -0.34 16.39 -25.36
N ASN A 82 -1.67 16.56 -25.36
CA ASN A 82 -2.42 16.85 -24.13
C ASN A 82 -2.35 15.70 -23.13
N GLU A 83 -2.56 14.46 -23.59
CA GLU A 83 -2.50 13.28 -22.73
C GLU A 83 -1.07 13.00 -22.24
N THR A 84 -0.09 13.23 -23.11
CA THR A 84 1.33 13.19 -22.77
C THR A 84 1.63 14.18 -21.63
N LEU A 85 1.13 15.42 -21.71
CA LEU A 85 1.31 16.40 -20.64
C LEU A 85 0.63 15.97 -19.33
N ASN A 86 -0.58 15.39 -19.40
CA ASN A 86 -1.30 14.88 -18.23
C ASN A 86 -0.53 13.75 -17.55
N THR A 87 0.00 12.80 -18.31
CA THR A 87 0.81 11.69 -17.79
C THR A 87 2.08 12.20 -17.11
N LEU A 88 2.77 13.20 -17.68
CA LEU A 88 3.96 13.80 -17.05
C LEU A 88 3.62 14.52 -15.75
N ARG A 89 2.52 15.29 -15.74
CA ARG A 89 2.06 15.97 -14.52
C ARG A 89 1.74 14.97 -13.43
N TYR A 90 1.06 13.87 -13.78
CA TYR A 90 0.77 12.80 -12.83
C TYR A 90 2.06 12.13 -12.32
N ALA A 91 3.01 11.81 -13.20
CA ALA A 91 4.29 11.24 -12.82
C ALA A 91 5.09 12.19 -11.89
N GLN A 92 5.03 13.50 -12.13
CA GLN A 92 5.65 14.51 -11.27
C GLN A 92 5.03 14.50 -9.86
N GLN A 93 3.70 14.38 -9.75
CA GLN A 93 3.03 14.26 -8.44
C GLN A 93 3.37 12.93 -7.76
N ALA A 94 3.36 11.82 -8.50
CA ALA A 94 3.70 10.50 -7.97
C ALA A 94 5.13 10.43 -7.43
N LYS A 95 6.07 11.19 -8.02
CA LYS A 95 7.45 11.32 -7.52
C LYS A 95 7.53 11.91 -6.11
N LEU A 96 6.56 12.72 -5.69
CA LEU A 96 6.54 13.36 -4.37
C LEU A 96 6.08 12.40 -3.26
N ILE A 97 5.54 11.23 -3.62
CA ILE A 97 5.07 10.24 -2.66
C ILE A 97 6.29 9.59 -2.00
N VAL A 98 6.36 9.69 -0.67
CA VAL A 98 7.43 9.10 0.13
C VAL A 98 6.94 7.79 0.73
N ASN A 99 7.61 6.68 0.41
CA ASN A 99 7.36 5.38 1.02
C ASN A 99 8.42 5.07 2.09
N GLN A 100 8.02 4.28 3.09
CA GLN A 100 8.91 3.80 4.15
C GLN A 100 9.00 2.27 4.09
N PRO A 101 9.83 1.71 3.19
CA PRO A 101 9.99 0.27 3.08
C PRO A 101 10.67 -0.30 4.34
N ARG A 102 9.99 -1.24 4.98
CA ARG A 102 10.46 -2.04 6.11
C ARG A 102 10.55 -3.50 5.68
N ILE A 103 11.51 -4.22 6.24
CA ILE A 103 11.65 -5.66 6.00
C ILE A 103 10.49 -6.35 6.71
N ASN A 104 9.65 -7.04 5.94
CA ASN A 104 8.55 -7.83 6.48
C ASN A 104 9.09 -9.17 6.95
N GLU A 105 9.64 -9.21 8.17
CA GLU A 105 9.93 -10.46 8.85
C GLU A 105 8.67 -10.96 9.55
N ASP A 106 8.34 -12.24 9.37
CA ASP A 106 7.24 -12.87 10.09
C ASP A 106 7.64 -13.05 11.55
N SER A 107 6.85 -12.49 12.47
CA SER A 107 7.03 -12.64 13.91
C SER A 107 7.12 -14.11 14.31
N SER A 108 6.38 -14.98 13.63
CA SER A 108 6.37 -16.43 13.88
C SER A 108 7.72 -17.06 13.52
N ALA A 109 8.30 -16.65 12.39
CA ALA A 109 9.61 -17.14 11.95
C ALA A 109 10.74 -16.67 12.87
N ILE A 110 10.68 -15.43 13.36
CA ILE A 110 11.60 -14.92 14.39
C ILE A 110 11.49 -15.76 15.66
N TYR A 111 10.25 -15.99 16.14
CA TYR A 111 9.99 -16.74 17.35
C TYR A 111 10.44 -18.20 17.25
N ILE A 112 10.15 -18.87 16.12
CA ILE A 112 10.60 -20.24 15.85
C ILE A 112 12.13 -20.31 15.87
N ARG A 113 12.82 -19.36 15.24
CA ARG A 113 14.28 -19.32 15.25
C ARG A 113 14.84 -19.17 16.66
N GLN A 114 14.28 -18.26 17.47
CA GLN A 114 14.66 -18.06 18.86
C GLN A 114 14.43 -19.32 19.70
N LEU A 115 13.26 -19.95 19.56
CA LEU A 115 12.92 -21.19 20.27
C LEU A 115 13.86 -22.35 19.90
N LEU A 116 14.20 -22.49 18.62
CA LEU A 116 15.12 -23.55 18.17
C LEU A 116 16.53 -23.35 18.72
N GLU A 117 16.99 -22.09 18.80
CA GLU A 117 18.28 -21.75 19.39
C GLU A 117 18.30 -22.06 20.90
N GLU A 118 17.21 -21.73 21.61
CA GLU A 118 17.05 -22.05 23.02
C GLU A 118 17.02 -23.56 23.28
N ILE A 119 16.30 -24.33 22.46
CA ILE A 119 16.31 -25.80 22.51
C ILE A 119 17.73 -26.35 22.30
N ALA A 120 18.50 -25.79 21.37
CA ALA A 120 19.86 -26.25 21.09
C ALA A 120 20.80 -26.01 22.30
N VAL A 121 20.69 -24.85 22.94
CA VAL A 121 21.46 -24.51 24.16
C VAL A 121 21.10 -25.45 25.30
N LEU A 122 19.81 -25.64 25.57
CA LEU A 122 19.33 -26.48 26.66
C LEU A 122 19.74 -27.95 26.48
N LYS A 123 19.63 -28.49 25.26
CA LYS A 123 20.10 -29.85 24.95
C LYS A 123 21.59 -30.02 25.19
N LYS A 124 22.41 -29.02 24.87
CA LYS A 124 23.85 -29.03 25.13
C LYS A 124 24.16 -29.05 26.62
N GLN A 125 23.45 -28.27 27.42
CA GLN A 125 23.61 -28.24 28.88
C GLN A 125 23.20 -29.56 29.53
N LEU A 126 22.11 -30.18 29.07
CA LEU A 126 21.70 -31.51 29.54
C LEU A 126 22.76 -32.56 29.24
N TYR A 127 23.31 -32.58 28.03
CA TYR A 127 24.38 -33.50 27.66
C TYR A 127 25.63 -33.34 28.56
N GLN A 128 26.04 -32.11 28.84
CA GLN A 128 27.16 -31.82 29.75
C GLN A 128 26.87 -32.30 31.18
N THR A 129 25.65 -32.08 31.67
CA THR A 129 25.23 -32.48 33.02
C THR A 129 25.13 -34.00 33.13
N GLU A 130 24.57 -34.67 32.12
CA GLU A 130 24.51 -36.13 32.02
C GLU A 130 25.92 -36.71 32.01
N GLN A 131 26.85 -36.21 31.19
CA GLN A 131 28.25 -36.66 31.19
C GLN A 131 28.95 -36.49 32.54
N SER A 132 28.67 -35.39 33.24
CA SER A 132 29.21 -35.14 34.59
C SER A 132 28.67 -36.14 35.62
N ARG A 133 27.49 -36.71 35.38
CA ARG A 133 26.81 -37.65 36.27
C ARG A 133 27.31 -39.10 36.13
N TYR A 134 28.03 -39.43 35.04
CA TYR A 134 28.60 -40.76 34.78
C TYR A 134 30.10 -40.87 35.12
N LEU A 135 30.74 -39.82 35.63
CA LEU A 135 32.06 -39.95 36.23
C LEU A 135 31.91 -40.67 37.58
N PRO A 136 32.57 -41.82 37.80
CA PRO A 136 32.58 -42.44 39.13
C PRO A 136 33.23 -41.46 40.10
N VAL A 137 32.49 -41.07 41.13
CA VAL A 137 33.03 -40.37 42.29
C VAL A 137 34.11 -41.28 42.87
N CYS A 138 35.37 -40.87 42.76
CA CYS A 138 36.50 -41.56 43.39
C CYS A 138 36.39 -41.53 44.91
#